data_AF-A0A954G298-F1
#
_entry.id   AF-A0A954G298-F1
#
_cell.length_a   1.000
_cell.length_b   1.000
_cell.length_c   1.000
_cell.angle_alpha   90.00
_cell.angle_beta   90.00
_cell.angle_gamma   90.00
#
_symmetry.space_group_name_H-M   'P 1'
#
loop_
_entity.id
_entity.type
_entity.pdbx_description
1 polymer ?
#
loop_
_entity_poly.entity_id
_entity_poly.type
_entity_poly.pdbx_seq_one_letter_code
_entity_poly.pdbx_strand_id
1 'polypeptide(L)'
;MPSHPKLAAEFVKNKDRAHWHDQSLWFVRSKRDKAAQQIPEWELLREQASKIKMYTVSHLPDLLEEFERNATARGVQVHWARNATEHNEIVHRLLKKHNVTRVVKSKSMLTEECHLNPYLERHGIEIIDTDLGERIVQMQNKPPSHIVMPAIHIKKEEIGELFHEQLGTEKGATDPQYLTEAARQHLRQKFIEAEAGITGVNFAIAETGGFVVCTNEGNADLGTSLNKLHIACMGIEKL
;
A
#
# COMPACT_ATOMS: atom_id res chain seq x y z
N MET A 1 12.78 17.89 -14.74
CA MET A 1 11.61 17.14 -15.25
C MET A 1 10.61 18.12 -15.88
N PRO A 2 9.90 17.75 -16.95
CA PRO A 2 8.80 18.56 -17.47
C PRO A 2 7.74 18.80 -16.38
N SER A 3 7.12 19.97 -16.37
CA SER A 3 6.08 20.31 -15.38
C SER A 3 4.80 19.52 -15.63
N HIS A 4 4.02 19.27 -14.58
CA HIS A 4 2.74 18.56 -14.67
C HIS A 4 1.82 19.12 -15.78
N PRO A 5 1.61 20.45 -15.95
CA PRO A 5 0.78 20.96 -17.03
C PRO A 5 1.28 20.58 -18.43
N LYS A 6 2.59 20.52 -18.66
CA LYS A 6 3.16 20.11 -19.96
C LYS A 6 2.92 18.63 -20.23
N LEU A 7 3.13 17.78 -19.22
CA LEU A 7 2.87 16.34 -19.32
C LEU A 7 1.38 16.05 -19.55
N ALA A 8 0.49 16.74 -18.84
CA ALA A 8 -0.94 16.62 -19.01
C ALA A 8 -1.39 17.05 -20.42
N ALA A 9 -0.87 18.18 -20.92
CA ALA A 9 -1.16 18.66 -22.27
C ALA A 9 -0.72 17.67 -23.36
N GLU A 10 0.39 16.95 -23.15
CA GLU A 10 0.83 15.90 -24.06
C GLU A 10 -0.07 14.66 -23.98
N PHE A 11 -0.40 14.21 -22.77
CA PHE A 11 -1.26 13.05 -22.54
C PHE A 11 -2.63 13.18 -23.21
N VAL A 12 -3.28 14.35 -23.10
CA VAL A 12 -4.62 14.58 -23.67
C VAL A 12 -4.65 14.68 -25.20
N LYS A 13 -3.49 14.80 -25.87
CA LYS A 13 -3.43 14.72 -27.34
C LYS A 13 -3.83 13.34 -27.84
N ASN A 14 -3.53 12.29 -27.07
CA ASN A 14 -4.02 10.94 -27.34
C ASN A 14 -5.44 10.78 -26.78
N LYS A 15 -6.43 11.19 -27.58
CA LYS A 15 -7.85 11.20 -27.19
C LYS A 15 -8.35 9.83 -26.75
N ASP A 16 -7.98 8.77 -27.46
CA ASP A 16 -8.43 7.41 -27.15
C ASP A 16 -7.86 6.93 -25.81
N ARG A 17 -6.58 7.21 -25.54
CA ARG A 17 -5.96 6.87 -24.25
C ARG A 17 -6.57 7.67 -23.10
N ALA A 18 -6.77 8.97 -23.30
CA ALA A 18 -7.36 9.84 -22.29
C ALA A 18 -8.80 9.42 -21.96
N HIS A 19 -9.61 9.12 -22.98
CA HIS A 19 -10.98 8.67 -22.79
C HIS A 19 -11.07 7.31 -22.10
N TRP A 20 -10.23 6.35 -22.48
CA TRP A 20 -10.14 5.05 -21.80
C TRP A 20 -9.78 5.20 -20.31
N HIS A 21 -8.83 6.08 -19.99
CA HIS A 21 -8.42 6.33 -18.60
C HIS A 21 -9.57 6.93 -17.78
N ASP A 22 -10.28 7.91 -18.33
CA ASP A 22 -11.46 8.53 -17.70
C ASP A 22 -12.58 7.50 -17.47
N GLN A 23 -12.89 6.67 -18.47
CA GLN A 23 -13.86 5.58 -18.34
C GLN A 23 -13.48 4.59 -17.23
N SER A 24 -12.19 4.29 -17.07
CA SER A 24 -11.70 3.38 -16.03
C SER A 24 -11.94 3.95 -14.63
N LEU A 25 -11.71 5.24 -14.43
CA LEU A 25 -12.03 5.94 -13.17
C LEU A 25 -13.54 5.98 -12.93
N TRP A 26 -14.32 6.30 -13.96
CA TRP A 26 -15.78 6.36 -13.87
C TRP A 26 -16.41 5.01 -13.52
N PHE A 27 -15.88 3.92 -14.09
CA PHE A 27 -16.31 2.56 -13.78
C PHE A 27 -16.16 2.24 -12.29
N VAL A 28 -15.01 2.60 -11.70
CA VAL A 28 -14.77 2.31 -10.27
C VAL A 28 -15.61 3.20 -9.37
N ARG A 29 -15.75 4.48 -9.71
CA ARG A 29 -16.69 5.38 -9.00
C ARG A 29 -18.11 4.82 -9.02
N SER A 30 -18.59 4.41 -10.19
CA SER A 30 -19.92 3.81 -10.36
C SER A 30 -20.11 2.54 -9.52
N LYS A 31 -19.07 1.70 -9.41
CA LYS A 31 -19.09 0.52 -8.54
C LYS A 31 -19.16 0.89 -7.06
N ARG A 32 -18.39 1.91 -6.63
CA ARG A 32 -18.44 2.42 -5.25
C ARG A 32 -19.84 2.92 -4.90
N ASP A 33 -20.46 3.67 -5.79
CA ASP A 33 -21.80 4.23 -5.58
C ASP A 33 -22.86 3.12 -5.45
N LYS A 34 -22.78 2.08 -6.29
CA LYS A 34 -23.64 0.90 -6.18
C LYS A 34 -23.43 0.14 -4.86
N ALA A 35 -22.19 -0.05 -4.44
CA ALA A 35 -21.88 -0.72 -3.17
C ALA A 35 -22.41 0.08 -1.97
N ALA A 36 -22.24 1.40 -1.98
CA ALA A 36 -22.78 2.27 -0.93
C ALA A 36 -24.32 2.20 -0.85
N GLN A 37 -25.01 2.17 -2.00
CA GLN A 37 -26.48 2.06 -2.06
C GLN A 37 -27.03 0.74 -1.54
N GLN A 38 -26.20 -0.31 -1.44
CA GLN A 38 -26.60 -1.60 -0.87
C GLN A 38 -26.61 -1.61 0.66
N ILE A 39 -26.10 -0.55 1.30
CA ILE A 39 -26.02 -0.42 2.76
C ILE A 39 -27.07 0.63 3.18
N PRO A 40 -28.22 0.21 3.74
CA PRO A 40 -29.30 1.14 4.11
C PRO A 40 -28.84 2.27 5.05
N GLU A 41 -27.94 1.95 5.97
CA GLU A 41 -27.37 2.85 6.98
C GLU A 41 -26.08 3.57 6.54
N TRP A 42 -25.75 3.60 5.24
CA TRP A 42 -24.49 4.17 4.73
C TRP A 42 -24.19 5.58 5.26
N GLU A 43 -25.18 6.48 5.22
CA GLU A 43 -25.02 7.86 5.68
C GLU A 43 -24.82 7.95 7.21
N LEU A 44 -25.50 7.09 7.97
CA LEU A 44 -25.33 7.02 9.41
C LEU A 44 -23.90 6.54 9.77
N LEU A 45 -23.41 5.48 9.12
CA LEU A 45 -22.06 4.97 9.32
C LEU A 45 -21.01 6.04 8.96
N ARG A 46 -21.22 6.78 7.86
CA ARG A 46 -20.35 7.87 7.44
C ARG A 46 -20.31 9.00 8.48
N GLU A 47 -21.47 9.39 9.02
CA GLU A 47 -21.55 10.41 10.06
C GLU A 47 -20.88 9.96 11.36
N GLN A 48 -21.08 8.70 11.77
CA GLN A 48 -20.42 8.12 12.93
C GLN A 48 -18.91 8.10 12.78
N ALA A 49 -18.38 7.64 11.64
CA ALA A 49 -16.96 7.65 11.35
C ALA A 49 -16.38 9.08 11.38
N SER A 50 -17.13 10.06 10.86
CA SER A 50 -16.74 11.47 10.93
C SER A 50 -16.65 11.98 12.38
N LYS A 51 -17.64 11.67 13.23
CA LYS A 51 -17.66 12.04 14.65
C LYS A 51 -16.50 11.41 15.42
N ILE A 52 -16.21 10.13 15.18
CA ILE A 52 -15.06 9.43 15.76
C ILE A 52 -13.78 10.15 15.34
N LYS A 53 -13.61 10.44 14.05
CA LYS A 53 -12.41 11.11 13.56
C LYS A 53 -12.22 12.50 14.17
N MET A 54 -13.29 13.28 14.32
CA MET A 54 -13.23 14.59 14.97
C MET A 54 -12.84 14.47 16.45
N TYR A 55 -13.39 13.49 17.16
CA TYR A 55 -13.00 13.21 18.54
C TYR A 55 -11.53 12.83 18.64
N THR A 56 -11.07 11.88 17.81
CA THR A 56 -9.68 11.42 17.80
C THR A 56 -8.70 12.56 17.56
N VAL A 57 -8.94 13.40 16.56
CA VAL A 57 -8.04 14.52 16.25
C VAL A 57 -8.02 15.56 17.38
N SER A 58 -9.15 15.75 18.08
CA SER A 58 -9.24 16.71 19.19
C SER A 58 -8.58 16.23 20.49
N HIS A 59 -8.37 14.91 20.64
CA HIS A 59 -7.75 14.27 21.81
C HIS A 59 -6.48 13.49 21.43
N LEU A 60 -5.88 13.84 20.30
CA LEU A 60 -4.84 13.03 19.67
C LEU A 60 -3.65 12.75 20.59
N PRO A 61 -3.11 13.72 21.36
CA PRO A 61 -1.97 13.47 22.26
C PRO A 61 -2.28 12.37 23.30
N ASP A 62 -3.44 12.46 23.96
CA ASP A 62 -3.82 11.53 25.02
C ASP A 62 -4.06 10.12 24.47
N LEU A 63 -4.72 10.03 23.31
CA LEU A 63 -5.01 8.75 22.65
C LEU A 63 -3.75 8.07 22.10
N LEU A 64 -2.76 8.86 21.66
CA LEU A 64 -1.45 8.37 21.21
C LEU A 64 -0.66 7.75 22.37
N GLU A 65 -0.60 8.42 23.51
CA GLU A 65 0.04 7.88 24.71
C GLU A 65 -0.72 6.65 25.24
N GLU A 66 -2.05 6.64 25.19
CA GLU A 66 -2.86 5.48 25.55
C GLU A 66 -2.58 4.28 24.65
N PHE A 67 -2.57 4.48 23.34
CA PHE A 67 -2.21 3.45 22.37
C PHE A 67 -0.81 2.89 22.66
N GLU A 68 0.19 3.75 22.86
CA GLU A 68 1.56 3.32 23.13
C GLU A 68 1.65 2.46 24.39
N ARG A 69 1.03 2.88 25.49
CA ARG A 69 1.00 2.10 26.72
C ARG A 69 0.36 0.73 26.50
N ASN A 70 -0.81 0.68 25.86
CA ASN A 70 -1.57 -0.54 25.67
C ASN A 70 -0.91 -1.50 24.66
N ALA A 71 -0.32 -0.99 23.59
CA ALA A 71 0.43 -1.78 22.62
C ALA A 71 1.72 -2.35 23.25
N THR A 72 2.44 -1.53 24.02
CA THR A 72 3.65 -1.95 24.75
C THR A 72 3.35 -3.04 25.77
N ALA A 73 2.23 -2.94 26.49
CA ALA A 73 1.79 -3.98 27.42
C ALA A 73 1.53 -5.35 26.74
N ARG A 74 1.31 -5.35 25.43
CA ARG A 74 1.12 -6.56 24.60
C ARG A 74 2.40 -7.02 23.90
N GLY A 75 3.55 -6.41 24.20
CA GLY A 75 4.84 -6.75 23.63
C GLY A 75 5.16 -6.09 22.28
N VAL A 76 4.35 -5.13 21.83
CA VAL A 76 4.65 -4.33 20.63
C VAL A 76 5.67 -3.25 21.02
N GLN A 77 6.70 -3.05 20.20
CA GLN A 77 7.62 -1.94 20.37
C GLN A 77 7.14 -0.73 19.54
N VAL A 78 6.77 0.36 20.21
CA VAL A 78 6.35 1.61 19.56
C VAL A 78 7.55 2.50 19.30
N HIS A 79 7.63 3.06 18.09
CA HIS A 79 8.66 3.99 17.67
C HIS A 79 8.02 5.26 17.11
N TRP A 80 8.35 6.40 17.70
CA TRP A 80 7.92 7.71 17.23
C TRP A 80 8.89 8.26 16.18
N ALA A 81 8.35 8.75 15.08
CA ALA A 81 9.10 9.45 14.04
C ALA A 81 8.47 10.81 13.77
N ARG A 82 9.26 11.88 13.83
CA ARG A 82 8.79 13.25 13.60
C ARG A 82 8.60 13.58 12.12
N ASN A 83 9.23 12.82 11.22
CA ASN A 83 9.18 13.01 9.77
C ASN A 83 9.60 11.75 9.01
N ALA A 84 9.49 11.81 7.67
CA ALA A 84 9.84 10.73 6.75
C ALA A 84 11.28 10.21 6.90
N THR A 85 12.25 11.10 7.14
CA THR A 85 13.66 10.72 7.30
C THR A 85 13.85 9.85 8.53
N GLU A 86 13.34 10.30 9.68
CA GLU A 86 13.43 9.55 10.94
C GLU A 86 12.66 8.22 10.86
N HIS A 87 11.49 8.21 10.20
CA HIS A 87 10.75 6.98 9.93
C HIS A 87 11.62 5.96 9.19
N ASN A 88 12.24 6.37 8.08
CA ASN A 88 13.05 5.47 7.27
C ASN A 88 14.30 4.98 8.01
N GLU A 89 14.95 5.85 8.79
CA GLU A 89 16.10 5.49 9.62
C GLU A 89 15.73 4.48 10.70
N ILE A 90 14.57 4.63 11.35
CA ILE A 90 14.05 3.68 12.32
C ILE A 90 13.79 2.32 11.67
N VAL A 91 13.06 2.29 10.56
CA VAL A 91 12.75 1.04 9.84
C VAL A 91 14.05 0.34 9.44
N HIS A 92 14.98 1.04 8.81
CA HIS A 92 16.25 0.47 8.39
C HIS A 92 17.09 -0.03 9.58
N ARG A 93 17.14 0.72 10.70
CA ARG A 93 17.83 0.28 11.91
C ARG A 93 17.24 -1.02 12.46
N LEU A 94 15.91 -1.17 12.44
CA LEU A 94 15.23 -2.40 12.87
C LEU A 94 15.55 -3.58 11.95
N LEU A 95 15.51 -3.38 10.63
CA LEU A 95 15.88 -4.40 9.65
C LEU A 95 17.34 -4.83 9.81
N LYS A 96 18.27 -3.87 9.91
CA LYS A 96 19.69 -4.12 10.10
C LYS A 96 19.99 -4.86 11.41
N LYS A 97 19.31 -4.51 12.51
CA LYS A 97 19.46 -5.21 13.81
C LYS A 97 19.11 -6.71 13.69
N HIS A 98 18.18 -7.06 12.81
CA HIS A 98 17.76 -8.44 12.57
C HIS A 98 18.47 -9.09 11.37
N ASN A 99 19.49 -8.44 10.79
CA ASN A 99 20.20 -8.87 9.59
C ASN A 99 19.27 -9.14 8.38
N VAL A 100 18.18 -8.38 8.28
CA VAL A 100 17.22 -8.52 7.18
C VAL A 100 17.79 -7.90 5.91
N THR A 101 17.75 -8.67 4.84
CA THR A 101 18.15 -8.29 3.48
C THR A 101 16.97 -8.33 2.50
N ARG A 102 15.89 -9.07 2.82
CA ARG A 102 14.70 -9.20 1.98
C ARG A 102 13.42 -8.92 2.76
N VAL A 103 12.60 -8.03 2.23
CA VAL A 103 11.35 -7.54 2.86
C VAL A 103 10.19 -7.65 1.89
N VAL A 104 9.05 -8.11 2.38
CA VAL A 104 7.76 -7.95 1.69
C VAL A 104 6.98 -6.81 2.31
N LYS A 105 6.40 -5.95 1.48
CA LYS A 105 5.65 -4.76 1.91
C LYS A 105 4.23 -4.82 1.37
N SER A 106 3.24 -4.73 2.26
CA SER A 106 1.87 -4.46 1.85
C SER A 106 1.68 -3.00 1.48
N LYS A 107 0.62 -2.70 0.74
CA LYS A 107 0.27 -1.33 0.38
C LYS A 107 0.23 -0.38 1.57
N SER A 108 0.93 0.76 1.46
CA SER A 108 0.92 1.83 2.46
C SER A 108 1.29 3.18 1.87
N MET A 109 0.31 4.09 1.81
CA MET A 109 0.52 5.47 1.35
C MET A 109 1.59 6.21 2.17
N LEU A 110 1.64 5.97 3.47
CA LEU A 110 2.65 6.58 4.33
C LEU A 110 4.07 6.21 3.88
N THR A 111 4.30 4.94 3.54
CA THR A 111 5.62 4.50 3.09
C THR A 111 6.00 5.06 1.71
N GLU A 112 5.00 5.29 0.85
CA GLU A 112 5.19 5.95 -0.46
C GLU A 112 5.57 7.42 -0.28
N GLU A 113 4.85 8.14 0.57
CA GLU A 113 5.14 9.54 0.93
C GLU A 113 6.50 9.68 1.62
N CYS A 114 6.91 8.68 2.40
CA CYS A 114 8.24 8.64 3.03
C CYS A 114 9.35 8.20 2.06
N HIS A 115 9.03 7.76 0.85
CA HIS A 115 9.98 7.17 -0.10
C HIS A 115 10.79 6.01 0.51
N LEU A 116 10.11 5.12 1.25
CA LEU A 116 10.75 4.03 1.98
C LEU A 116 11.46 3.05 1.04
N ASN A 117 10.83 2.63 -0.06
CA ASN A 117 11.43 1.63 -0.94
C ASN A 117 12.78 2.11 -1.51
N PRO A 118 12.88 3.28 -2.19
CA PRO A 118 14.16 3.76 -2.68
C PRO A 118 15.19 3.97 -1.56
N TYR A 119 14.75 4.32 -0.35
CA TYR A 119 15.65 4.46 0.78
C TYR A 119 16.26 3.11 1.18
N LEU A 120 15.46 2.06 1.31
CA LEU A 120 15.93 0.72 1.69
C LEU A 120 16.77 0.07 0.58
N GLU A 121 16.40 0.23 -0.68
CA GLU A 121 17.15 -0.26 -1.84
C GLU A 121 18.58 0.31 -1.89
N ARG A 122 18.74 1.61 -1.63
CA ARG A 122 20.07 2.25 -1.52
C ARG A 122 20.93 1.72 -0.38
N HIS A 123 20.31 1.08 0.61
CA HIS A 123 21.00 0.42 1.73
C HIS A 123 21.15 -1.09 1.54
N GLY A 124 20.89 -1.60 0.33
CA GLY A 124 21.09 -3.00 -0.02
C GLY A 124 20.00 -3.95 0.48
N ILE A 125 18.82 -3.42 0.83
CA ILE A 125 17.66 -4.22 1.22
C ILE A 125 16.75 -4.36 0.01
N GLU A 126 16.49 -5.59 -0.42
CA GLU A 126 15.46 -5.91 -1.40
C GLU A 126 14.09 -5.75 -0.74
N ILE A 127 13.25 -4.88 -1.28
CA ILE A 127 11.88 -4.66 -0.82
C ILE A 127 10.91 -4.92 -1.96
N ILE A 128 9.92 -5.78 -1.73
CA ILE A 128 8.96 -6.20 -2.74
C ILE A 128 7.56 -5.80 -2.30
N ASP A 129 6.89 -4.98 -3.11
CA ASP A 129 5.47 -4.70 -2.94
C ASP A 129 4.63 -5.93 -3.27
N THR A 130 3.68 -6.24 -2.39
CA THR A 130 2.87 -7.46 -2.50
C THR A 130 1.48 -7.21 -3.08
N ASP A 131 1.00 -5.96 -3.07
CA ASP A 131 -0.21 -5.56 -3.80
C ASP A 131 0.07 -5.62 -5.30
N LEU A 132 -0.82 -6.24 -6.09
CA LEU A 132 -0.58 -6.42 -7.52
C LEU A 132 -0.37 -5.08 -8.25
N GLY A 133 -1.15 -4.06 -7.90
CA GLY A 133 -1.04 -2.73 -8.50
C GLY A 133 0.27 -2.07 -8.14
N GLU A 134 0.66 -2.11 -6.86
CA GLU A 134 1.95 -1.57 -6.40
C GLU A 134 3.12 -2.33 -7.05
N ARG A 135 3.02 -3.66 -7.19
CA ARG A 135 4.06 -4.47 -7.81
C ARG A 135 4.25 -4.14 -9.29
N ILE A 136 3.17 -3.90 -10.02
CA ILE A 136 3.23 -3.49 -11.43
C ILE A 136 3.97 -2.15 -11.57
N VAL A 137 3.62 -1.14 -10.76
CA VAL A 137 4.28 0.17 -10.85
C VAL A 137 5.73 0.11 -10.35
N GLN A 138 6.02 -0.73 -9.36
CA GLN A 138 7.37 -1.02 -8.89
C GLN A 138 8.24 -1.62 -10.02
N MET A 139 7.74 -2.62 -10.75
CA MET A 139 8.45 -3.20 -11.90
C MET A 139 8.69 -2.19 -13.03
N GLN A 140 7.78 -1.22 -13.21
CA GLN A 140 7.97 -0.13 -14.16
C GLN A 140 8.89 0.99 -13.67
N ASN A 141 9.32 0.95 -12.39
CA ASN A 141 10.03 2.04 -11.72
C ASN A 141 9.29 3.39 -11.87
N LYS A 142 7.97 3.36 -11.66
CA LYS A 142 7.08 4.53 -11.74
C LYS A 142 6.29 4.70 -10.44
N PRO A 143 5.90 5.93 -10.10
CA PRO A 143 5.01 6.16 -8.98
C PRO A 143 3.58 5.65 -9.29
N PRO A 144 2.80 5.32 -8.25
CA PRO A 144 1.38 5.00 -8.41
C PRO A 144 0.61 6.22 -8.92
N SER A 145 -0.38 6.01 -9.81
CA SER A 145 -1.21 7.11 -10.33
C SER A 145 -2.46 7.39 -9.48
N HIS A 146 -2.85 6.47 -8.61
CA HIS A 146 -4.06 6.59 -7.82
C HIS A 146 -3.93 5.85 -6.48
N ILE A 147 -4.34 6.53 -5.40
CA ILE A 147 -4.21 6.07 -4.00
C ILE A 147 -4.79 4.67 -3.79
N VAL A 148 -6.00 4.39 -4.30
CA VAL A 148 -6.66 3.09 -4.14
C VAL A 148 -6.25 2.07 -5.21
N MET A 149 -5.81 2.52 -6.39
CA MET A 149 -5.63 1.67 -7.58
C MET A 149 -4.35 2.09 -8.33
N PRO A 150 -3.18 1.69 -7.83
CA PRO A 150 -1.87 2.23 -8.25
C PRO A 150 -1.65 2.21 -9.76
N ALA A 151 -2.04 1.11 -10.39
CA ALA A 151 -1.82 0.81 -11.81
C ALA A 151 -3.05 1.12 -12.70
N ILE A 152 -4.06 1.87 -12.23
CA ILE A 152 -5.29 2.13 -13.02
C ILE A 152 -5.03 2.81 -14.38
N HIS A 153 -3.89 3.50 -14.50
CA HIS A 153 -3.46 4.16 -15.71
C HIS A 153 -2.81 3.23 -16.74
N ILE A 154 -2.66 1.94 -16.45
CA ILE A 154 -1.96 0.94 -17.27
C ILE A 154 -2.99 -0.06 -17.82
N LYS A 155 -2.97 -0.29 -19.13
CA LYS A 155 -3.85 -1.27 -19.77
C LYS A 155 -3.37 -2.69 -19.52
N LYS A 156 -4.29 -3.65 -19.58
CA LYS A 156 -3.97 -5.08 -19.44
C LYS A 156 -2.98 -5.58 -20.49
N GLU A 157 -3.00 -5.03 -21.70
CA GLU A 157 -2.03 -5.35 -22.76
C GLU A 157 -0.61 -4.92 -22.36
N GLU A 158 -0.46 -3.74 -21.77
CA GLU A 158 0.83 -3.23 -21.29
C GLU A 158 1.33 -4.01 -20.06
N ILE A 159 0.42 -4.47 -19.20
CA ILE A 159 0.75 -5.38 -18.10
C ILE A 159 1.24 -6.72 -18.66
N GLY A 160 0.60 -7.22 -19.71
CA GLY A 160 0.99 -8.45 -20.41
C GLY A 160 2.42 -8.42 -20.93
N GLU A 161 2.79 -7.36 -21.65
CA GLU A 161 4.16 -7.18 -22.14
C GLU A 161 5.16 -7.02 -20.98
N LEU A 162 4.80 -6.26 -19.93
CA LEU A 162 5.64 -6.13 -18.74
C LEU A 162 5.89 -7.49 -18.06
N PHE A 163 4.86 -8.32 -17.92
CA PHE A 163 5.00 -9.63 -17.29
C PHE A 163 5.73 -10.63 -18.20
N HIS A 164 5.62 -10.50 -19.51
CA HIS A 164 6.45 -11.28 -20.43
C HIS A 164 7.94 -10.97 -20.20
N GLU A 165 8.30 -9.69 -20.12
CA GLU A 165 9.68 -9.24 -19.92
C GLU A 165 10.22 -9.58 -18.51
N GLN A 166 9.41 -9.38 -17.46
CA GLN A 166 9.87 -9.46 -16.07
C GLN A 166 9.62 -10.82 -15.42
N LEU A 167 8.56 -11.53 -15.83
CA LEU A 167 8.11 -12.80 -15.24
C LEU A 167 8.18 -13.99 -16.20
N GLY A 168 8.44 -13.76 -17.50
CA GLY A 168 8.52 -14.82 -18.50
C GLY A 168 7.16 -15.42 -18.88
N THR A 169 6.06 -14.68 -18.74
CA THR A 169 4.73 -15.13 -19.20
C THR A 169 4.67 -15.24 -20.73
N GLU A 170 3.60 -15.84 -21.28
CA GLU A 170 3.39 -15.88 -22.73
C GLU A 170 3.32 -14.45 -23.32
N LYS A 171 4.01 -14.24 -24.45
CA LYS A 171 4.05 -12.95 -25.12
C LYS A 171 2.66 -12.55 -25.63
N GLY A 172 2.26 -11.30 -25.40
CA GLY A 172 0.93 -10.81 -25.79
C GLY A 172 -0.23 -11.34 -24.94
N ALA A 173 0.05 -11.94 -23.78
CA ALA A 173 -1.00 -12.36 -22.85
C ALA A 173 -1.80 -11.14 -22.33
N THR A 174 -3.12 -11.18 -22.44
CA THR A 174 -4.01 -10.08 -22.00
C THR A 174 -5.12 -10.54 -21.06
N ASP A 175 -5.20 -11.85 -20.78
CA ASP A 175 -6.20 -12.41 -19.88
C ASP A 175 -5.88 -12.03 -18.42
N PRO A 176 -6.76 -11.27 -17.73
CA PRO A 176 -6.47 -10.80 -16.38
C PRO A 176 -6.29 -11.93 -15.36
N GLN A 177 -6.99 -13.05 -15.53
CA GLN A 177 -6.91 -14.18 -14.60
C GLN A 177 -5.55 -14.87 -14.72
N TYR A 178 -5.09 -15.14 -15.94
CA TYR A 178 -3.76 -15.67 -16.22
C TYR A 178 -2.65 -14.76 -15.69
N LEU A 179 -2.71 -13.44 -15.98
CA LEU A 179 -1.70 -12.49 -15.52
C LEU A 179 -1.66 -12.39 -13.99
N THR A 180 -2.82 -12.37 -13.34
CA THR A 180 -2.90 -12.36 -11.88
C THR A 180 -2.29 -13.63 -11.28
N GLU A 181 -2.56 -14.80 -11.85
CA GLU A 181 -1.99 -16.06 -11.37
C GLU A 181 -0.46 -16.09 -11.53
N ALA A 182 0.07 -15.61 -12.66
CA ALA A 182 1.53 -15.50 -12.86
C ALA A 182 2.18 -14.59 -11.80
N ALA A 183 1.58 -13.44 -11.51
CA ALA A 183 2.05 -12.55 -10.45
C ALA A 183 2.00 -13.20 -9.07
N ARG A 184 0.93 -13.95 -8.76
CA ARG A 184 0.80 -14.69 -7.49
C ARG A 184 1.87 -15.76 -7.34
N GLN A 185 2.18 -16.50 -8.40
CA GLN A 185 3.23 -17.52 -8.38
C GLN A 185 4.60 -16.89 -8.12
N HIS A 186 4.90 -15.77 -8.79
CA HIS A 186 6.12 -15.01 -8.54
C HIS A 186 6.19 -14.49 -7.09
N LEU A 187 5.11 -13.87 -6.58
CA LEU A 187 5.06 -13.33 -5.22
C LEU A 187 5.16 -14.41 -4.14
N ARG A 188 4.65 -15.61 -4.38
CA ARG A 188 4.70 -16.72 -3.41
C ARG A 188 6.14 -17.05 -3.00
N GLN A 189 7.06 -17.11 -3.96
CA GLN A 189 8.47 -17.35 -3.65
C GLN A 189 9.06 -16.21 -2.82
N LYS A 190 8.71 -14.95 -3.15
CA LYS A 190 9.15 -13.77 -2.41
C LYS A 190 8.63 -13.73 -0.97
N PHE A 191 7.41 -14.19 -0.72
CA PHE A 191 6.88 -14.34 0.64
C PHE A 191 7.65 -15.36 1.47
N ILE A 192 8.03 -16.50 0.88
CA ILE A 192 8.78 -17.57 1.56
C ILE A 192 10.21 -17.12 1.88
N GLU A 193 10.82 -16.35 1.00
CA GLU A 193 12.18 -15.86 1.13
C GLU A 193 12.33 -14.60 1.99
N ALA A 194 11.23 -13.91 2.26
CA ALA A 194 11.25 -12.70 3.07
C ALA A 194 11.65 -13.00 4.52
N GLU A 195 12.34 -12.04 5.12
CA GLU A 195 12.82 -12.11 6.51
C GLU A 195 12.06 -11.14 7.41
N ALA A 196 11.37 -10.15 6.81
CA ALA A 196 10.47 -9.24 7.49
C ALA A 196 9.27 -8.85 6.60
N GLY A 197 8.15 -8.56 7.27
CA GLY A 197 6.96 -7.97 6.68
C GLY A 197 6.81 -6.51 7.09
N ILE A 198 6.46 -5.63 6.15
CA ILE A 198 6.06 -4.26 6.43
C ILE A 198 4.61 -4.07 5.99
N THR A 199 3.78 -3.44 6.83
CA THR A 199 2.41 -3.09 6.45
C THR A 199 2.10 -1.62 6.73
N GLY A 200 1.10 -1.09 6.02
CA GLY A 200 0.38 0.07 6.49
C GLY A 200 -0.59 -0.27 7.62
N VAL A 201 -1.31 0.74 8.08
CA VAL A 201 -2.42 0.61 9.04
C VAL A 201 -3.65 1.33 8.51
N ASN A 202 -4.82 0.66 8.57
CA ASN A 202 -6.09 1.28 8.23
C ASN A 202 -6.57 2.17 9.37
N PHE A 203 -6.63 1.61 10.58
CA PHE A 203 -6.83 2.35 11.83
C PHE A 203 -6.25 1.58 13.04
N ALA A 204 -5.89 2.30 14.09
CA ALA A 204 -5.41 1.79 15.37
C ALA A 204 -6.46 2.02 16.46
N ILE A 205 -6.42 1.24 17.54
CA ILE A 205 -7.40 1.30 18.62
C ILE A 205 -6.64 1.58 19.92
N ALA A 206 -6.76 2.81 20.42
CA ALA A 206 -6.05 3.26 21.63
C ALA A 206 -6.31 2.35 22.83
N GLU A 207 -7.59 2.07 23.13
CA GLU A 207 -8.03 1.27 24.28
C GLU A 207 -7.39 -0.13 24.33
N THR A 208 -7.20 -0.77 23.18
CA THR A 208 -6.72 -2.16 23.11
C THR A 208 -5.24 -2.27 22.74
N GLY A 209 -4.63 -1.18 22.25
CA GLY A 209 -3.28 -1.22 21.68
C GLY A 209 -3.18 -2.03 20.39
N GLY A 210 -4.31 -2.37 19.76
CA GLY A 210 -4.38 -3.11 18.51
C GLY A 210 -4.47 -2.20 17.30
N PHE A 211 -4.21 -2.75 16.11
CA PHE A 211 -4.46 -2.06 14.84
C PHE A 211 -5.09 -3.00 13.83
N VAL A 212 -5.74 -2.41 12.83
CA VAL A 212 -6.47 -3.13 11.79
C VAL A 212 -5.81 -2.89 10.45
N VAL A 213 -5.61 -3.99 9.72
CA VAL A 213 -5.21 -4.01 8.32
C VAL A 213 -6.28 -4.74 7.53
N CYS A 214 -6.89 -4.04 6.58
CA CYS A 214 -7.88 -4.64 5.69
C CYS A 214 -7.17 -5.13 4.42
N THR A 215 -7.32 -6.41 4.11
CA THR A 215 -6.76 -7.02 2.90
C THR A 215 -7.86 -7.74 2.12
N ASN A 216 -7.82 -7.61 0.80
CA ASN A 216 -8.74 -8.26 -0.14
C ASN A 216 -8.09 -9.42 -0.90
N GLU A 217 -6.75 -9.53 -0.86
CA GLU A 217 -5.97 -10.52 -1.61
C GLU A 217 -5.21 -11.50 -0.69
N GLY A 218 -5.26 -11.29 0.63
CA GLY A 218 -4.54 -12.09 1.64
C GLY A 218 -3.03 -11.85 1.68
N ASN A 219 -2.50 -10.96 0.84
CA ASN A 219 -1.07 -10.66 0.75
C ASN A 219 -0.50 -10.08 2.06
N ALA A 220 -1.25 -9.21 2.73
CA ALA A 220 -0.87 -8.69 4.04
C ALA A 220 -0.82 -9.81 5.11
N ASP A 221 -1.74 -10.78 5.05
CA ASP A 221 -1.77 -11.90 6.00
C ASP A 221 -0.54 -12.79 5.86
N LEU A 222 -0.12 -13.07 4.62
CA LEU A 222 1.11 -13.82 4.33
C LEU A 222 2.35 -13.05 4.79
N GLY A 223 2.41 -11.75 4.50
CA GLY A 223 3.53 -10.90 4.90
C GLY A 223 3.66 -10.74 6.41
N THR A 224 2.56 -10.78 7.15
CA THR A 224 2.57 -10.67 8.62
C THR A 224 2.77 -12.01 9.31
N SER A 225 2.15 -13.08 8.83
CA SER A 225 2.14 -14.37 9.52
C SER A 225 3.38 -15.23 9.29
N LEU A 226 4.06 -15.08 8.15
CA LEU A 226 5.25 -15.88 7.81
C LEU A 226 6.55 -15.30 8.39
N ASN A 227 6.58 -14.00 8.63
CA ASN A 227 7.79 -13.29 9.02
C ASN A 227 7.90 -13.16 10.54
N LYS A 228 9.10 -13.39 11.07
CA LYS A 228 9.39 -13.21 12.52
C LYS A 228 9.41 -11.74 12.93
N LEU A 229 9.72 -10.85 11.99
CA LEU A 229 9.70 -9.40 12.18
C LEU A 229 8.56 -8.80 11.36
N HIS A 230 7.62 -8.14 12.03
CA HIS A 230 6.58 -7.32 11.41
C HIS A 230 6.74 -5.87 11.86
N ILE A 231 6.81 -4.95 10.89
CA ILE A 231 6.82 -3.51 11.13
C ILE A 231 5.54 -2.92 10.54
N ALA A 232 4.66 -2.40 11.41
CA ALA A 232 3.49 -1.66 10.98
C ALA A 232 3.80 -0.15 10.98
N CYS A 233 3.66 0.50 9.82
CA CYS A 233 3.88 1.93 9.65
C CYS A 233 2.53 2.65 9.62
N MET A 234 2.32 3.62 10.53
CA MET A 234 1.08 4.39 10.61
C MET A 234 1.34 5.88 10.83
N GLY A 235 0.51 6.72 10.21
CA GLY A 235 0.45 8.14 10.54
C GLY A 235 -0.21 8.32 11.90
N ILE A 236 0.16 9.37 12.64
CA ILE A 236 -0.37 9.61 13.99
C ILE A 236 -1.89 9.74 13.98
N GLU A 237 -2.46 10.23 12.88
CA GLU A 237 -3.88 10.40 12.70
C GLU A 237 -4.64 9.08 12.51
N LYS A 238 -3.97 7.94 12.38
CA LYS A 238 -4.61 6.63 12.12
C LYS A 238 -5.25 6.00 13.35
N LEU A 239 -5.24 6.63 14.52
CA LEU A 239 -6.06 6.22 15.66
C LEU A 239 -7.57 6.38 15.41
#